data_AF-X1H1T2-F1
#
_entry.id   AF-X1H1T2-F1
#
_cell.length_a   1.000
_cell.length_b   1.000
_cell.length_c   1.000
_cell.angle_alpha   90.00
_cell.angle_beta   90.00
_cell.angle_gamma   90.00
#
_symmetry.space_group_name_H-M   'P 1'
#
loop_
_entity.id
_entity.type
_entity.pdbx_description
1 polymer ?
#
loop_
_entity_poly.entity_id
_entity_poly.type
_entity_poly.pdbx_seq_one_letter_code
_entity_poly.pdbx_strand_id
1 'polypeptide(L)'
;NFARIADTRPGYGYVGLEDPGRDDPHPDGDGIFRMDLETGEHGLIISYAQVARFRRDPSMAGAKHWFNHVQVNTDGSRFAFLHRWAPFGQARPWKTRLFTANPDGSGLYCVADDGMVSHYDWRDPTHILAWARQEDVGDRFFLFTDRSKTSPTGGSDQRDTVGEGVLTTDGHCSYSPERRWVLTDTYPDEERMRTLILYRPEDNRRVDVGRYFAPPELDGEIRCDLHPRWSRDGQAVCFDSVHEGTRQMYVIDVSD
;
A
#
# COMPACT_ATOMS: atom_id res chain seq x y z
N ASN A 1 -7.03 -12.52 6.69
CA ASN A 1 -7.89 -13.47 5.93
C ASN A 1 -7.70 -13.29 4.42
N PHE A 2 -6.95 -14.18 3.76
CA PHE A 2 -6.71 -14.11 2.31
C PHE A 2 -7.91 -14.55 1.47
N ALA A 3 -8.85 -15.34 2.01
CA ALA A 3 -10.09 -15.70 1.32
C ALA A 3 -11.00 -14.47 1.16
N ARG A 4 -11.11 -13.65 2.20
CA ARG A 4 -11.81 -12.35 2.14
C ARG A 4 -11.17 -11.39 1.13
N ILE A 5 -9.84 -11.36 1.04
CA ILE A 5 -9.15 -10.55 0.03
C ILE A 5 -9.46 -11.08 -1.38
N ALA A 6 -9.56 -12.40 -1.58
CA ALA A 6 -9.90 -12.96 -2.90
C ALA A 6 -11.30 -12.50 -3.36
N ASP A 7 -12.27 -12.46 -2.45
CA ASP A 7 -13.64 -11.99 -2.71
C ASP A 7 -13.72 -10.47 -2.95
N THR A 8 -13.00 -9.68 -2.16
CA THR A 8 -13.08 -8.20 -2.19
C THR A 8 -12.11 -7.55 -3.18
N ARG A 9 -10.99 -8.22 -3.48
CA ARG A 9 -9.91 -7.76 -4.35
C ARG A 9 -9.31 -8.95 -5.11
N PRO A 10 -10.02 -9.49 -6.12
CA PRO A 10 -9.52 -10.58 -6.95
C PRO A 10 -8.11 -10.32 -7.49
N GLY A 11 -7.30 -11.38 -7.58
CA GLY A 11 -5.86 -11.32 -7.88
C GLY A 11 -4.93 -11.09 -6.67
N TYR A 12 -5.44 -10.71 -5.49
CA TYR A 12 -4.62 -10.43 -4.29
C TYR A 12 -4.86 -11.38 -3.11
N GLY A 13 -5.82 -12.29 -3.24
CA GLY A 13 -6.13 -13.30 -2.23
C GLY A 13 -5.81 -14.71 -2.68
N TYR A 14 -6.05 -15.69 -1.81
CA TYR A 14 -5.93 -17.10 -2.15
C TYR A 14 -7.28 -17.65 -2.59
N VAL A 15 -7.37 -18.03 -3.87
CA VAL A 15 -8.55 -18.66 -4.45
C VAL A 15 -8.66 -20.10 -3.93
N GLY A 16 -9.90 -20.56 -3.68
CA GLY A 16 -10.19 -21.95 -3.30
C GLY A 16 -10.57 -22.16 -1.84
N LEU A 17 -10.53 -21.11 -1.02
CA LEU A 17 -11.11 -21.10 0.33
C LEU A 17 -12.27 -20.11 0.39
N GLU A 18 -13.35 -20.51 1.05
CA GLU A 18 -14.46 -19.60 1.34
C GLU A 18 -14.09 -18.70 2.52
N ASP A 19 -14.48 -17.43 2.44
CA ASP A 19 -14.38 -16.48 3.56
C ASP A 19 -15.37 -16.90 4.67
N PRO A 20 -14.91 -17.33 5.86
CA PRO A 20 -15.82 -17.76 6.93
C PRO A 20 -16.74 -16.64 7.43
N GLY A 21 -16.31 -15.39 7.26
CA GLY A 21 -17.07 -14.19 7.58
C GLY A 21 -17.69 -13.53 6.36
N ARG A 22 -18.01 -14.29 5.29
CA ARG A 22 -18.46 -13.73 3.99
C ARG A 22 -19.62 -12.76 4.12
N ASP A 23 -20.63 -13.15 4.90
CA ASP A 23 -21.91 -12.44 5.05
C ASP A 23 -21.87 -11.39 6.16
N ASP A 24 -20.80 -11.36 6.97
CA ASP A 24 -20.53 -10.27 7.89
C ASP A 24 -19.64 -9.23 7.17
N PRO A 25 -20.11 -7.99 6.93
CA PRO A 25 -19.33 -7.00 6.21
C PRO A 25 -18.06 -6.54 6.96
N HIS A 26 -18.00 -6.68 8.29
CA HIS A 26 -16.84 -6.29 9.10
C HIS A 26 -16.79 -7.10 10.42
N PRO A 27 -16.43 -8.39 10.37
CA PRO A 27 -16.51 -9.28 11.52
C PRO A 27 -15.57 -8.87 12.66
N ASP A 28 -16.00 -9.16 13.89
CA ASP A 28 -15.20 -8.89 15.09
C ASP A 28 -14.15 -9.98 15.38
N GLY A 29 -14.38 -11.20 14.87
CA GLY A 29 -13.46 -12.34 15.03
C GLY A 29 -12.41 -12.48 13.92
N ASP A 30 -12.26 -11.49 13.04
CA ASP A 30 -11.29 -11.52 11.93
C ASP A 30 -10.71 -10.11 11.68
N GLY A 31 -9.52 -10.08 11.09
CA GLY A 31 -8.74 -8.87 10.89
C GLY A 31 -7.24 -9.16 10.81
N ILE A 32 -6.44 -8.41 11.58
CA ILE A 32 -4.99 -8.56 11.67
C ILE A 32 -4.64 -9.43 12.88
N PHE A 33 -3.89 -10.49 12.61
CA PHE A 33 -3.39 -11.42 13.63
C PHE A 33 -1.89 -11.21 13.84
N ARG A 34 -1.45 -11.38 15.08
CA ARG A 34 -0.04 -11.53 15.45
C ARG A 34 0.24 -13.00 15.72
N MET A 35 1.38 -13.50 15.26
CA MET A 35 1.82 -14.87 15.45
C MET A 35 3.27 -14.89 15.91
N ASP A 36 3.55 -15.68 16.93
CA ASP A 36 4.88 -16.14 17.27
C ASP A 36 5.27 -17.30 16.33
N LEU A 37 6.38 -17.15 15.62
CA LEU A 37 6.81 -18.14 14.61
C LEU A 37 7.51 -19.36 15.23
N GLU A 38 8.01 -19.27 16.46
CA GLU A 38 8.65 -20.38 17.16
C GLU A 38 7.62 -21.30 17.82
N THR A 39 6.63 -20.72 18.49
CA THR A 39 5.61 -21.46 19.25
C THR A 39 4.34 -21.72 18.44
N GLY A 40 4.08 -20.90 17.41
CA GLY A 40 2.82 -20.88 16.68
C GLY A 40 1.65 -20.22 17.42
N GLU A 41 1.89 -19.68 18.62
CA GLU A 41 0.88 -18.92 19.36
C GLU A 41 0.46 -17.69 18.55
N HIS A 42 -0.84 -17.49 18.38
CA HIS A 42 -1.36 -16.38 17.60
C HIS A 42 -2.68 -15.85 18.17
N GLY A 43 -2.95 -14.59 17.89
CA GLY A 43 -4.16 -13.91 18.35
C GLY A 43 -4.53 -12.73 17.45
N LEU A 44 -5.82 -12.42 17.42
CA LEU A 44 -6.36 -11.24 16.76
C LEU A 44 -5.95 -10.00 17.54
N ILE A 45 -5.29 -9.05 16.88
CA ILE A 45 -4.84 -7.79 17.50
C ILE A 45 -5.64 -6.56 17.04
N ILE A 46 -6.22 -6.61 15.83
CA ILE A 46 -7.09 -5.55 15.29
C ILE A 46 -8.21 -6.21 14.48
N SER A 47 -9.47 -5.99 14.86
CA SER A 47 -10.62 -6.53 14.12
C SER A 47 -11.14 -5.57 13.04
N TYR A 48 -11.83 -6.09 12.03
CA TYR A 48 -12.54 -5.25 11.06
C TYR A 48 -13.59 -4.39 11.74
N ALA A 49 -14.33 -4.95 12.69
CA ALA A 49 -15.35 -4.22 13.45
C ALA A 49 -14.77 -3.02 14.22
N GLN A 50 -13.59 -3.19 14.84
CA GLN A 50 -12.88 -2.11 15.53
C GLN A 50 -12.58 -0.94 14.59
N VAL A 51 -11.99 -1.21 13.42
CA VAL A 51 -11.61 -0.17 12.45
C VAL A 51 -12.84 0.43 11.76
N ALA A 52 -13.89 -0.36 11.48
CA ALA A 52 -15.15 0.13 10.90
C ALA A 52 -15.92 1.09 11.82
N ARG A 53 -15.72 1.01 13.14
CA ARG A 53 -16.29 1.94 14.13
C ARG A 53 -15.46 3.21 14.28
N PHE A 54 -14.17 3.16 13.95
CA PHE A 54 -13.27 4.30 14.04
C PHE A 54 -13.65 5.36 13.01
N ARG A 55 -14.14 6.52 13.48
CA ARG A 55 -14.56 7.67 12.63
C ARG A 55 -15.37 7.21 11.42
N ARG A 56 -16.53 6.61 11.70
CA ARG A 56 -17.37 5.97 10.68
C ARG A 56 -17.74 6.95 9.55
N ASP A 57 -17.48 6.55 8.31
CA ASP A 57 -17.94 7.24 7.09
C ASP A 57 -19.34 6.72 6.72
N PRO A 58 -20.30 7.59 6.29
CA PRO A 58 -21.63 7.15 5.87
C PRO A 58 -21.65 6.06 4.79
N SER A 59 -20.68 6.07 3.87
CA SER A 59 -20.51 5.05 2.82
C SER A 59 -20.12 3.67 3.35
N MET A 60 -19.79 3.54 4.65
CA MET A 60 -19.56 2.25 5.30
C MET A 60 -20.86 1.52 5.66
N ALA A 61 -22.03 2.15 5.50
CA ALA A 61 -23.31 1.50 5.75
C ALA A 61 -23.51 0.30 4.80
N GLY A 62 -23.48 -0.92 5.34
CA GLY A 62 -23.60 -2.16 4.55
C GLY A 62 -22.41 -2.46 3.63
N ALA A 63 -21.31 -1.71 3.73
CA ALA A 63 -20.12 -1.95 2.95
C ALA A 63 -19.34 -3.14 3.49
N LYS A 64 -18.69 -3.92 2.62
CA LYS A 64 -17.74 -4.96 3.01
C LYS A 64 -16.36 -4.35 3.20
N HIS A 65 -15.74 -4.64 4.34
CA HIS A 65 -14.44 -4.11 4.75
C HIS A 65 -13.37 -5.18 4.61
N TRP A 66 -12.15 -4.77 4.30
CA TRP A 66 -10.98 -5.63 4.32
C TRP A 66 -9.70 -4.82 4.60
N PHE A 67 -8.63 -5.54 4.92
CA PHE A 67 -7.31 -4.98 5.16
C PHE A 67 -6.37 -5.45 4.05
N ASN A 68 -5.51 -4.55 3.59
CA ASN A 68 -4.49 -4.84 2.60
C ASN A 68 -3.16 -4.25 3.05
N HIS A 69 -2.07 -4.76 2.47
CA HIS A 69 -0.75 -4.14 2.53
C HIS A 69 -0.31 -3.89 3.99
N VAL A 70 -0.22 -4.93 4.82
CA VAL A 70 0.28 -4.79 6.19
C VAL A 70 1.80 -4.73 6.13
N GLN A 71 2.40 -3.73 6.79
CA GLN A 71 3.84 -3.52 6.75
C GLN A 71 4.38 -2.97 8.08
N VAL A 72 5.38 -3.65 8.64
CA VAL A 72 6.11 -3.23 9.84
C VAL A 72 7.06 -2.06 9.49
N ASN A 73 7.20 -1.10 10.40
CA ASN A 73 8.09 0.05 10.22
C ASN A 73 9.58 -0.36 10.37
N THR A 74 10.47 0.63 10.25
CA THR A 74 11.91 0.38 10.16
C THR A 74 12.56 -0.16 11.44
N ASP A 75 11.92 -0.02 12.61
CA ASP A 75 12.47 -0.45 13.90
C ASP A 75 11.58 -1.48 14.64
N GLY A 76 10.47 -1.91 14.01
CA GLY A 76 9.53 -2.85 14.61
C GLY A 76 8.61 -2.26 15.68
N SER A 77 8.71 -0.97 15.99
CA SER A 77 7.86 -0.32 17.01
C SER A 77 6.44 -0.06 16.54
N ARG A 78 6.18 -0.08 15.22
CA ARG A 78 4.87 0.14 14.61
C ARG A 78 4.66 -0.73 13.37
N PHE A 79 3.41 -0.89 12.98
CA PHE A 79 3.05 -1.33 11.64
C PHE A 79 1.97 -0.43 11.06
N ALA A 80 1.93 -0.37 9.73
CA ALA A 80 0.90 0.29 8.95
C ALA A 80 0.06 -0.76 8.21
N PHE A 81 -1.17 -0.39 7.84
CA PHE A 81 -2.04 -1.18 6.98
C PHE A 81 -3.07 -0.30 6.29
N LEU A 82 -3.56 -0.76 5.13
CA LEU A 82 -4.68 -0.13 4.45
C LEU A 82 -5.99 -0.73 4.95
N HIS A 83 -6.91 0.12 5.36
CA HIS A 83 -8.31 -0.23 5.57
C HIS A 83 -9.11 0.19 4.34
N ARG A 84 -9.79 -0.78 3.72
CA ARG A 84 -10.60 -0.55 2.53
C ARG A 84 -12.04 -0.99 2.75
N TRP A 85 -12.96 -0.34 2.04
CA TRP A 85 -14.36 -0.75 1.99
C TRP A 85 -15.01 -0.41 0.66
N ALA A 86 -15.97 -1.24 0.25
CA ALA A 86 -16.80 -1.07 -0.93
C ALA A 86 -18.22 -1.59 -0.64
N PRO A 87 -19.26 -1.13 -1.36
CA PRO A 87 -20.60 -1.70 -1.22
C PRO A 87 -20.59 -3.23 -1.33
N PHE A 88 -21.41 -3.92 -0.54
CA PHE A 88 -21.44 -5.38 -0.54
C PHE A 88 -21.70 -5.94 -1.94
N GLY A 89 -20.93 -6.96 -2.33
CA GLY A 89 -20.99 -7.56 -3.67
C GLY A 89 -20.32 -6.73 -4.78
N GLN A 90 -19.67 -5.61 -4.45
CA GLN A 90 -18.91 -4.80 -5.41
C GLN A 90 -17.43 -4.76 -5.02
N ALA A 91 -16.56 -5.03 -5.98
CA ALA A 91 -15.12 -4.83 -5.80
C ALA A 91 -14.71 -3.37 -6.03
N ARG A 92 -15.47 -2.53 -6.74
CA ARG A 92 -15.16 -1.12 -6.99
C ARG A 92 -16.43 -0.27 -7.16
N PRO A 93 -16.36 1.07 -6.95
CA PRO A 93 -15.25 1.79 -6.36
C PRO A 93 -15.13 1.49 -4.87
N TRP A 94 -13.91 1.37 -4.36
CA TRP A 94 -13.63 1.30 -2.93
C TRP A 94 -13.07 2.63 -2.45
N LYS A 95 -13.16 2.85 -1.13
CA LYS A 95 -12.38 3.88 -0.43
C LYS A 95 -11.27 3.23 0.37
N THR A 96 -10.20 3.98 0.61
CA THR A 96 -9.05 3.52 1.40
C THR A 96 -8.68 4.55 2.47
N ARG A 97 -8.35 4.04 3.66
CA ARG A 97 -7.65 4.72 4.75
C ARG A 97 -6.29 4.09 4.98
N LEU A 98 -5.33 4.88 5.45
CA LEU A 98 -4.07 4.40 6.00
C LEU A 98 -4.10 4.46 7.52
N PHE A 99 -3.85 3.33 8.16
CA PHE A 99 -3.75 3.22 9.60
C PHE A 99 -2.37 2.75 10.04
N THR A 100 -2.02 3.08 11.26
CA THR A 100 -0.85 2.58 11.98
C THR A 100 -1.25 2.10 13.38
N ALA A 101 -0.51 1.15 13.93
CA ALA A 101 -0.70 0.63 15.29
C ALA A 101 0.61 0.10 15.87
N ASN A 102 0.65 -0.12 17.18
CA ASN A 102 1.72 -0.83 17.87
C ASN A 102 1.62 -2.33 17.55
N PRO A 103 2.71 -3.13 17.70
CA PRO A 103 2.70 -4.57 17.38
C PRO A 103 1.63 -5.40 18.09
N ASP A 104 1.15 -4.96 19.25
CA ASP A 104 0.07 -5.59 20.02
C ASP A 104 -1.34 -5.13 19.60
N GLY A 105 -1.46 -4.26 18.59
CA GLY A 105 -2.71 -3.68 18.11
C GLY A 105 -3.15 -2.40 18.84
N SER A 106 -2.47 -2.02 19.92
CA SER A 106 -2.74 -0.77 20.64
C SER A 106 -2.26 0.46 19.85
N GLY A 107 -2.61 1.67 20.29
CA GLY A 107 -2.12 2.90 19.66
C GLY A 107 -2.59 3.11 18.22
N LEU A 108 -3.79 2.61 17.87
CA LEU A 108 -4.39 2.76 16.55
C LEU A 108 -4.49 4.25 16.17
N TYR A 109 -3.95 4.60 15.01
CA TYR A 109 -3.88 5.96 14.51
C TYR A 109 -4.22 5.97 13.01
N CYS A 110 -5.06 6.92 12.59
CA CYS A 110 -5.45 7.09 11.18
C CYS A 110 -4.59 8.18 10.54
N VAL A 111 -3.68 7.77 9.64
CA VAL A 111 -2.69 8.63 9.00
C VAL A 111 -3.29 9.44 7.85
N ALA A 112 -4.19 8.84 7.06
CA ALA A 112 -4.85 9.49 5.93
C ALA A 112 -6.26 8.90 5.71
N ASP A 113 -7.26 9.76 5.47
CA ASP A 113 -8.69 9.40 5.37
C ASP A 113 -9.46 10.13 4.23
N ASP A 114 -8.76 10.72 3.25
CA ASP A 114 -9.44 11.43 2.15
C ASP A 114 -9.90 10.47 1.03
N GLY A 115 -10.25 9.24 1.42
CA GLY A 115 -10.85 8.21 0.58
C GLY A 115 -9.90 7.49 -0.39
N MET A 116 -8.65 7.95 -0.57
CA MET A 116 -7.67 7.28 -1.43
C MET A 116 -6.28 7.28 -0.77
N VAL A 117 -5.78 6.06 -0.57
CA VAL A 117 -4.36 5.76 -0.33
C VAL A 117 -4.06 4.49 -1.12
N SER A 118 -2.93 4.46 -1.81
CA SER A 118 -2.54 3.34 -2.67
C SER A 118 -1.32 2.61 -2.12
N HIS A 119 -0.12 2.92 -2.61
CA HIS A 119 1.13 2.34 -2.13
C HIS A 119 1.80 3.26 -1.12
N TYR A 120 2.52 2.64 -0.18
CA TYR A 120 3.29 3.38 0.80
C TYR A 120 4.51 2.59 1.26
N ASP A 121 5.48 3.31 1.83
CA ASP A 121 6.62 2.73 2.54
C ASP A 121 7.05 3.64 3.71
N TRP A 122 7.69 3.04 4.71
CA TRP A 122 8.27 3.76 5.84
C TRP A 122 9.64 4.33 5.46
N ARG A 123 9.80 5.64 5.63
CA ARG A 123 11.12 6.29 5.52
C ARG A 123 11.97 5.98 6.75
N ASP A 124 11.35 6.10 7.91
CA ASP A 124 11.94 6.01 9.24
C ASP A 124 10.83 5.59 10.25
N PRO A 125 11.09 5.47 11.57
CA PRO A 125 10.10 4.99 12.51
C PRO A 125 8.82 5.82 12.62
N THR A 126 8.83 7.08 12.17
CA THR A 126 7.73 8.03 12.35
C THR A 126 7.20 8.65 11.06
N HIS A 127 7.81 8.38 9.90
CA HIS A 127 7.38 8.96 8.62
C HIS A 127 7.04 7.91 7.57
N ILE A 128 5.92 8.12 6.88
CA ILE A 128 5.39 7.24 5.85
C ILE A 128 5.26 8.02 4.54
N LEU A 129 5.95 7.58 3.49
CA LEU A 129 5.71 8.05 2.14
C LEU A 129 4.54 7.27 1.55
N ALA A 130 3.50 7.94 1.07
CA ALA A 130 2.36 7.27 0.46
C ALA A 130 1.80 8.06 -0.74
N TRP A 131 1.39 7.35 -1.80
CA TRP A 131 0.50 7.92 -2.79
C TRP A 131 -0.90 8.01 -2.18
N ALA A 132 -1.39 9.23 -1.99
CA ALA A 132 -2.67 9.48 -1.35
C ALA A 132 -3.38 10.67 -1.99
N ARG A 133 -4.71 10.70 -1.85
CA ARG A 133 -5.48 11.91 -2.09
C ARG A 133 -5.39 12.78 -0.86
N GLN A 134 -5.33 14.08 -1.08
CA GLN A 134 -5.67 15.05 -0.07
C GLN A 134 -6.63 16.10 -0.61
N GLU A 135 -7.76 16.35 0.05
CA GLU A 135 -8.86 17.16 -0.52
C GLU A 135 -8.44 18.56 -0.96
N ASP A 136 -7.50 19.18 -0.24
CA ASP A 136 -7.02 20.54 -0.47
C ASP A 136 -5.93 20.64 -1.55
N VAL A 137 -5.33 19.52 -1.95
CA VAL A 137 -4.16 19.48 -2.81
C VAL A 137 -4.40 18.61 -4.05
N GLY A 138 -4.89 17.39 -3.87
CA GLY A 138 -5.11 16.37 -4.91
C GLY A 138 -4.30 15.10 -4.67
N ASP A 139 -4.14 14.27 -5.71
CA ASP A 139 -3.43 12.99 -5.63
C ASP A 139 -1.93 13.19 -5.84
N ARG A 140 -1.12 12.88 -4.83
CA ARG A 140 0.35 13.03 -4.85
C ARG A 140 1.02 11.99 -3.95
N PHE A 141 2.35 11.92 -4.04
CA PHE A 141 3.14 11.37 -2.94
C PHE A 141 3.21 12.37 -1.79
N PHE A 142 2.80 11.93 -0.62
CA PHE A 142 2.90 12.69 0.63
C PHE A 142 3.79 11.93 1.60
N LEU A 143 4.63 12.67 2.32
CA LEU A 143 5.34 12.17 3.48
C LEU A 143 4.56 12.58 4.73
N PHE A 144 3.86 11.63 5.33
CA PHE A 144 3.07 11.83 6.55
C PHE A 144 3.89 11.55 7.80
N THR A 145 3.67 12.34 8.86
CA THR A 145 4.16 12.02 10.20
C THR A 145 3.13 11.21 10.97
N ASP A 146 3.48 9.97 11.31
CA ASP A 146 2.67 9.11 12.17
C ASP A 146 2.49 9.73 13.57
N ARG A 147 1.25 9.69 14.08
CA ARG A 147 0.83 10.34 15.34
C ARG A 147 1.10 11.85 15.41
N SER A 148 1.16 12.55 14.27
CA SER A 148 0.95 14.00 14.31
C SER A 148 -0.44 14.28 14.93
N LYS A 149 -0.61 15.39 15.65
CA LYS A 149 -1.88 15.62 16.38
C LYS A 149 -3.04 15.60 15.38
N THR A 150 -4.10 14.88 15.72
CA THR A 150 -5.22 14.66 14.80
C THR A 150 -6.04 15.93 14.64
N SER A 151 -6.18 16.41 13.40
CA SER A 151 -7.27 17.32 13.04
C SER A 151 -8.63 16.68 13.39
N PRO A 152 -9.63 17.50 13.77
CA PRO A 152 -11.02 17.07 13.87
C PRO A 152 -11.59 16.44 12.59
N THR A 153 -10.96 16.66 11.43
CA THR A 153 -11.41 16.16 10.11
C THR A 153 -10.79 14.82 9.71
N GLY A 154 -9.83 14.27 10.47
CA GLY A 154 -9.12 13.04 10.10
C GLY A 154 -7.83 13.29 9.31
N GLY A 155 -6.91 12.30 9.32
CA GLY A 155 -5.59 12.42 8.69
C GLY A 155 -4.49 13.05 9.57
N SER A 156 -3.27 13.04 9.05
CA SER A 156 -2.07 13.66 9.62
C SER A 156 -1.97 15.12 9.20
N ASP A 157 -1.99 16.04 10.17
CA ASP A 157 -1.85 17.49 9.94
C ASP A 157 -0.43 17.86 9.49
N GLN A 158 0.55 17.02 9.83
CA GLN A 158 1.94 17.16 9.40
C GLN A 158 2.19 16.25 8.20
N ARG A 159 2.28 16.87 7.03
CA ARG A 159 2.56 16.21 5.76
C ARG A 159 3.34 17.15 4.85
N ASP A 160 4.25 16.58 4.09
CA ASP A 160 4.97 17.27 3.02
C ASP A 160 4.65 16.61 1.68
N THR A 161 4.52 17.41 0.62
CA THR A 161 4.46 16.87 -0.74
C THR A 161 5.85 16.44 -1.19
N VAL A 162 5.97 15.26 -1.79
CA VAL A 162 7.23 14.70 -2.29
C VAL A 162 7.15 14.50 -3.80
N GLY A 163 8.15 14.99 -4.53
CA GLY A 163 8.25 14.79 -5.98
C GLY A 163 7.24 15.61 -6.79
N GLU A 164 6.84 16.79 -6.33
CA GLU A 164 5.91 17.65 -7.08
C GLU A 164 6.44 17.94 -8.50
N GLY A 165 5.61 17.67 -9.51
CA GLY A 165 5.98 17.81 -10.93
C GLY A 165 6.99 16.77 -11.44
N VAL A 166 7.48 15.86 -10.59
CA VAL A 166 8.47 14.83 -10.92
C VAL A 166 7.89 13.43 -10.84
N LEU A 167 7.17 13.12 -9.76
CA LEU A 167 6.41 11.89 -9.55
C LEU A 167 4.92 12.20 -9.71
N THR A 168 4.42 12.05 -10.94
CA THR A 168 3.09 12.55 -11.33
C THR A 168 2.00 11.48 -11.31
N THR A 169 2.31 10.25 -10.91
CA THR A 169 1.37 9.13 -10.88
C THR A 169 1.69 8.20 -9.70
N ASP A 170 0.69 7.40 -9.31
CA ASP A 170 0.86 6.27 -8.40
C ASP A 170 1.85 5.25 -8.95
N GLY A 171 2.50 4.55 -8.02
CA GLY A 171 3.52 3.55 -8.24
C GLY A 171 3.88 2.83 -6.94
N HIS A 172 4.48 1.65 -7.06
CA HIS A 172 4.87 0.79 -5.94
C HIS A 172 6.16 1.33 -5.31
N CYS A 173 6.04 2.29 -4.40
CA CYS A 173 7.17 2.93 -3.76
C CYS A 173 7.84 2.05 -2.68
N SER A 174 9.18 2.06 -2.63
CA SER A 174 9.96 1.59 -1.49
C SER A 174 11.29 2.35 -1.37
N TYR A 175 11.72 2.62 -0.14
CA TYR A 175 13.00 3.22 0.13
C TYR A 175 14.14 2.22 -0.02
N SER A 176 15.28 2.70 -0.50
CA SER A 176 16.55 1.96 -0.49
C SER A 176 16.94 1.58 0.95
N PRO A 177 17.82 0.58 1.15
CA PRO A 177 18.27 0.20 2.49
C PRO A 177 18.81 1.37 3.32
N GLU A 178 19.54 2.30 2.69
CA GLU A 178 20.06 3.53 3.31
C GLU A 178 19.04 4.69 3.39
N ARG A 179 17.81 4.48 2.90
CA ARG A 179 16.68 5.43 2.93
C ARG A 179 16.90 6.75 2.17
N ARG A 180 17.90 6.82 1.29
CA ARG A 180 18.20 8.01 0.48
C ARG A 180 17.44 8.04 -0.85
N TRP A 181 17.16 6.88 -1.42
CA TRP A 181 16.46 6.73 -2.69
C TRP A 181 15.10 6.08 -2.48
N VAL A 182 14.14 6.45 -3.31
CA VAL A 182 12.83 5.82 -3.46
C VAL A 182 12.83 5.13 -4.81
N LEU A 183 12.59 3.83 -4.81
CA LEU A 183 12.27 3.03 -5.98
C LEU A 183 10.76 3.04 -6.17
N THR A 184 10.29 3.33 -7.37
CA THR A 184 8.88 3.27 -7.71
C THR A 184 8.73 2.91 -9.18
N ASP A 185 7.49 2.76 -9.64
CA ASP A 185 7.15 2.49 -11.02
C ASP A 185 5.95 3.34 -11.47
N THR A 186 5.53 3.16 -12.72
CA THR A 186 4.26 3.69 -13.22
C THR A 186 3.37 2.56 -13.68
N TYR A 187 2.07 2.84 -13.75
CA TYR A 187 1.15 2.05 -14.57
C TYR A 187 1.41 2.30 -16.07
N PRO A 188 0.87 1.43 -16.96
CA PRO A 188 1.04 1.59 -18.40
C PRO A 188 0.50 2.95 -18.88
N ASP A 189 1.35 3.69 -19.61
CA ASP A 189 0.96 4.93 -20.28
C ASP A 189 0.19 4.66 -21.60
N GLU A 190 -0.05 5.71 -22.40
CA GLU A 190 -0.72 5.61 -23.71
C GLU A 190 0.03 4.71 -24.71
N GLU A 191 1.36 4.61 -24.57
CA GLU A 191 2.22 3.71 -25.36
C GLU A 191 2.30 2.31 -24.74
N ARG A 192 1.54 2.05 -23.67
CA ARG A 192 1.58 0.82 -22.87
C ARG A 192 2.93 0.56 -22.23
N MET A 193 3.68 1.61 -21.90
CA MET A 193 4.96 1.51 -21.22
C MET A 193 4.81 1.78 -19.73
N ARG A 194 5.49 0.96 -18.92
CA ARG A 194 5.68 1.19 -17.48
C ARG A 194 7.11 1.67 -17.27
N THR A 195 7.29 2.72 -16.50
CA THR A 195 8.62 3.28 -16.22
C THR A 195 9.09 2.82 -14.85
N LEU A 196 10.29 2.27 -14.75
CA LEU A 196 10.98 1.98 -13.49
C LEU A 196 11.78 3.22 -13.08
N ILE A 197 11.55 3.71 -11.87
CA ILE A 197 12.02 5.03 -11.45
C ILE A 197 12.82 4.91 -10.15
N LEU A 198 13.98 5.56 -10.12
CA LEU A 198 14.66 5.96 -8.90
C LEU A 198 14.44 7.45 -8.65
N TYR A 199 14.08 7.80 -7.44
CA TYR A 199 13.84 9.18 -7.02
C TYR A 199 14.57 9.48 -5.72
N ARG A 200 15.31 10.59 -5.67
CA ARG A 200 15.98 11.06 -4.46
C ARG A 200 15.26 12.30 -3.93
N PRO A 201 14.59 12.22 -2.77
CA PRO A 201 13.86 13.35 -2.21
C PRO A 201 14.73 14.57 -1.88
N GLU A 202 16.00 14.36 -1.50
CA GLU A 202 16.93 15.41 -1.03
C GLU A 202 17.12 16.56 -2.03
N ASP A 203 17.19 16.23 -3.32
CA ASP A 203 17.44 17.19 -4.41
C ASP A 203 16.42 17.07 -5.56
N ASN A 204 15.28 16.43 -5.29
CA ASN A 204 14.21 16.20 -6.27
C ASN A 204 14.69 15.51 -7.56
N ARG A 205 15.73 14.66 -7.46
CA ARG A 205 16.33 13.99 -8.61
C ARG A 205 15.54 12.75 -8.99
N ARG A 206 15.14 12.66 -10.27
CA ARG A 206 14.54 11.47 -10.87
C ARG A 206 15.49 10.85 -11.88
N VAL A 207 15.56 9.52 -11.88
CA VAL A 207 16.28 8.70 -12.85
C VAL A 207 15.33 7.62 -13.34
N ASP A 208 15.05 7.62 -14.63
CA ASP A 208 14.27 6.56 -15.29
C ASP A 208 15.23 5.42 -15.62
N VAL A 209 15.17 4.34 -14.84
CA VAL A 209 16.06 3.18 -14.97
C VAL A 209 15.73 2.40 -16.25
N GLY A 210 14.46 2.34 -16.62
CA GLY A 210 14.01 1.66 -17.83
C GLY A 210 12.52 1.84 -18.08
N ARG A 211 12.11 1.57 -19.32
CA ARG A 211 10.70 1.54 -19.75
C ARG A 211 10.38 0.16 -20.31
N TYR A 212 9.31 -0.46 -19.83
CA TYR A 212 8.95 -1.83 -20.16
C TYR A 212 7.52 -1.93 -20.68
N PHE A 213 7.36 -2.58 -21.83
CA PHE A 213 6.06 -2.76 -22.46
C PHE A 213 5.12 -3.62 -21.60
N ALA A 214 3.84 -3.25 -21.58
CA ALA A 214 2.75 -3.90 -20.86
C ALA A 214 1.69 -4.37 -21.86
N PRO A 215 1.80 -5.61 -22.37
CA PRO A 215 0.87 -6.18 -23.33
C PRO A 215 -0.59 -6.00 -22.86
N PRO A 216 -1.47 -5.43 -23.68
CA PRO A 216 -2.86 -5.16 -23.29
C PRO A 216 -3.66 -6.44 -22.99
N GLU A 217 -3.21 -7.60 -23.48
CA GLU A 217 -3.82 -8.90 -23.21
C GLU A 217 -3.63 -9.35 -21.75
N LEU A 218 -2.64 -8.78 -21.05
CA LEU A 218 -2.36 -9.05 -19.64
C LEU A 218 -2.86 -7.89 -18.79
N ASP A 219 -4.16 -7.92 -18.49
CA ASP A 219 -4.85 -6.91 -17.68
C ASP A 219 -5.64 -7.54 -16.52
N GLY A 220 -6.29 -6.71 -15.69
CA GLY A 220 -7.14 -7.15 -14.60
C GLY A 220 -6.35 -7.92 -13.54
N GLU A 221 -6.82 -9.12 -13.21
CA GLU A 221 -6.21 -9.99 -12.19
C GLU A 221 -4.88 -10.61 -12.63
N ILE A 222 -4.68 -10.79 -13.93
CA ILE A 222 -3.48 -11.41 -14.50
C ILE A 222 -2.45 -10.39 -15.00
N ARG A 223 -2.69 -9.10 -14.76
CA ARG A 223 -1.73 -8.06 -15.13
C ARG A 223 -0.37 -8.31 -14.46
N CYS A 224 0.67 -7.81 -15.09
CA CYS A 224 2.02 -7.78 -14.53
C CYS A 224 2.34 -6.31 -14.26
N ASP A 225 2.30 -5.87 -13.01
CA ASP A 225 2.89 -4.59 -12.59
C ASP A 225 4.40 -4.81 -12.35
N LEU A 226 5.24 -3.75 -12.28
CA LEU A 226 6.69 -3.98 -12.12
C LEU A 226 7.05 -4.45 -10.70
N HIS A 227 6.27 -4.06 -9.68
CA HIS A 227 6.51 -4.40 -8.27
C HIS A 227 8.00 -4.36 -7.85
N PRO A 228 8.71 -3.25 -8.14
CA PRO A 228 10.15 -3.22 -8.02
C PRO A 228 10.60 -3.29 -6.55
N ARG A 229 11.68 -4.03 -6.30
CA ARG A 229 12.22 -4.29 -4.97
C ARG A 229 13.74 -4.14 -4.94
N TRP A 230 14.25 -3.50 -3.90
CA TRP A 230 15.68 -3.36 -3.65
C TRP A 230 16.35 -4.69 -3.29
N SER A 231 17.59 -4.87 -3.73
CA SER A 231 18.53 -5.79 -3.10
C SER A 231 18.86 -5.31 -1.67
N ARG A 232 19.30 -6.23 -0.80
CA ARG A 232 19.60 -5.90 0.61
C ARG A 232 20.77 -4.93 0.77
N ASP A 233 21.74 -4.96 -0.14
CA ASP A 233 22.88 -4.05 -0.18
C ASP A 233 22.57 -2.73 -0.92
N GLY A 234 21.40 -2.61 -1.55
CA GLY A 234 20.97 -1.41 -2.27
C GLY A 234 21.66 -1.20 -3.62
N GLN A 235 22.44 -2.17 -4.11
CA GLN A 235 23.18 -2.05 -5.37
C GLN A 235 22.38 -2.49 -6.60
N ALA A 236 21.28 -3.22 -6.41
CA ALA A 236 20.45 -3.70 -7.51
C ALA A 236 18.96 -3.58 -7.19
N VAL A 237 18.15 -3.60 -8.25
CA VAL A 237 16.69 -3.65 -8.18
C VAL A 237 16.17 -4.85 -8.95
N CYS A 238 15.23 -5.58 -8.36
CA CYS A 238 14.49 -6.66 -9.00
C CYS A 238 13.09 -6.15 -9.37
N PHE A 239 12.56 -6.53 -10.53
CA PHE A 239 11.21 -6.19 -10.95
C PHE A 239 10.59 -7.27 -11.86
N ASP A 240 9.27 -7.34 -11.86
CA ASP A 240 8.49 -8.27 -12.69
C ASP A 240 8.19 -7.63 -14.05
N SER A 241 8.36 -8.36 -15.15
CA SER A 241 7.88 -7.88 -16.45
C SER A 241 7.54 -9.00 -17.41
N VAL A 242 6.82 -8.62 -18.46
CA VAL A 242 6.34 -9.47 -19.56
C VAL A 242 6.79 -8.92 -20.92
N HIS A 243 7.78 -8.04 -20.92
CA HIS A 243 8.14 -7.22 -22.08
C HIS A 243 8.83 -8.06 -23.18
N GLU A 244 9.33 -9.25 -22.84
CA GLU A 244 9.92 -10.23 -23.77
C GLU A 244 8.94 -11.38 -24.11
N GLY A 245 7.64 -11.18 -23.91
CA GLY A 245 6.59 -12.13 -24.28
C GLY A 245 6.31 -13.24 -23.27
N THR A 246 7.08 -13.36 -22.19
CA THR A 246 6.78 -14.23 -21.05
C THR A 246 6.97 -13.47 -19.73
N ARG A 247 6.24 -13.87 -18.67
CA ARG A 247 6.42 -13.27 -17.34
C ARG A 247 7.73 -13.74 -16.73
N GLN A 248 8.61 -12.79 -16.42
CA GLN A 248 9.93 -13.02 -15.86
C GLN A 248 10.21 -12.02 -14.73
N MET A 249 11.20 -12.35 -13.90
CA MET A 249 11.83 -11.40 -12.98
C MET A 249 13.16 -10.94 -13.57
N TYR A 250 13.42 -9.65 -13.51
CA TYR A 250 14.62 -9.02 -14.03
C TYR A 250 15.37 -8.35 -12.89
N VAL A 251 16.70 -8.30 -12.99
CA VAL A 251 17.56 -7.62 -12.02
C VAL A 251 18.44 -6.62 -12.77
N ILE A 252 18.51 -5.39 -12.26
CA ILE A 252 19.33 -4.32 -12.81
C ILE A 252 20.23 -3.76 -11.71
N ASP A 253 21.50 -3.59 -12.03
CA ASP A 253 22.46 -2.86 -11.19
C ASP A 253 22.16 -1.36 -11.24
N VAL A 254 22.11 -0.73 -10.08
CA VAL A 254 21.81 0.70 -9.89
C VAL A 254 22.86 1.37 -8.98
N SER A 255 24.06 0.81 -8.90
CA SER A 255 25.12 1.28 -8.02
C SER A 255 25.86 2.53 -8.51
N ASP A 256 25.72 2.88 -9.79
CA ASP A 256 26.33 4.05 -10.47
C ASP A 256 25.45 5.33 -10.46
#